data_AF-A0A7J2LVR6-F1
#
_entry.id   AF-A0A7J2LVR6-F1
#
_cell.length_a   1.000
_cell.length_b   1.000
_cell.length_c   1.000
_cell.angle_alpha   90.00
_cell.angle_beta   90.00
_cell.angle_gamma   90.00
#
_symmetry.space_group_name_H-M   'P 1'
#
loop_
_entity.id
_entity.type
_entity.pdbx_description
1 polymer ?
#
loop_
_entity_poly.entity_id
_entity_poly.type
_entity_poly.pdbx_seq_one_letter_code
_entity_poly.pdbx_strand_id
1 'polypeptide(L)'
;MGLKIRLIKDGEVLLDIPISVAEWSRESLESEMNMIEEEFQKFSRIFSALSNETCMKMMWRFMMKEDSSLRFAELMQSLNLNPKIVWENLGRLSECGFLEKIGRGRYRCSEFGRRAFMLMGLAMRQILDAIEEI
;
A
#
# COMPACT_ATOMS: atom_id res chain seq x y z
N MET A 1 -26.15 -1.25 13.06
CA MET A 1 -25.11 -2.17 13.56
C MET A 1 -23.79 -1.48 13.30
N GLY A 2 -22.97 -1.30 14.33
CA GLY A 2 -21.74 -0.53 14.20
C GLY A 2 -20.52 -1.39 13.97
N LEU A 3 -20.15 -1.49 12.70
CA LEU A 3 -18.91 -2.10 12.28
C LEU A 3 -17.78 -1.07 12.39
N LYS A 4 -16.68 -1.49 13.01
CA LYS A 4 -15.50 -0.66 13.18
C LYS A 4 -14.24 -1.46 12.88
N ILE A 5 -13.24 -0.77 12.34
CA ILE A 5 -11.89 -1.31 12.13
C ILE A 5 -11.03 -0.84 13.30
N ARG A 6 -10.35 -1.80 13.95
CA ARG A 6 -9.53 -1.52 15.13
C ARG A 6 -8.08 -1.93 14.91
N LEU A 7 -7.15 -1.01 15.19
CA LEU A 7 -5.73 -1.32 15.29
C LEU A 7 -5.39 -1.59 16.75
N ILE A 8 -4.85 -2.78 17.04
CA ILE A 8 -4.50 -3.21 18.40
C ILE A 8 -3.01 -3.52 18.44
N LYS A 9 -2.32 -3.05 19.49
CA LYS A 9 -0.92 -3.37 19.76
C LYS A 9 -0.81 -3.83 21.22
N ASP A 10 -0.31 -5.05 21.43
CA ASP A 10 -0.09 -5.61 22.77
C ASP A 10 -1.34 -5.57 23.68
N GLY A 11 -2.53 -5.70 23.07
CA GLY A 11 -3.82 -5.64 23.77
C GLY A 11 -4.39 -4.21 23.91
N GLU A 12 -3.62 -3.18 23.62
CA GLU A 12 -4.06 -1.78 23.65
C GLU A 12 -4.65 -1.35 22.30
N VAL A 13 -5.78 -0.65 22.36
CA VAL A 13 -6.44 -0.10 21.17
C VAL A 13 -5.75 1.20 20.78
N LEU A 14 -5.07 1.19 19.63
CA LEU A 14 -4.39 2.37 19.09
C LEU A 14 -5.30 3.22 18.20
N LEU A 15 -6.24 2.58 17.51
CA LEU A 15 -7.12 3.23 16.54
C LEU A 15 -8.45 2.49 16.47
N ASP A 16 -9.55 3.23 16.36
CA ASP A 16 -10.90 2.71 16.24
C ASP A 16 -11.68 3.56 15.22
N ILE A 17 -11.96 2.99 14.05
CA ILE A 17 -12.55 3.69 12.90
C ILE A 17 -13.94 3.12 12.59
N PRO A 18 -15.02 3.89 12.76
CA PRO A 18 -16.34 3.48 12.28
C PRO A 18 -16.39 3.38 10.75
N ILE A 19 -16.94 2.29 10.23
CA ILE A 19 -17.11 2.09 8.78
C ILE A 19 -18.27 2.95 8.24
N SER A 20 -19.32 3.14 9.05
CA SER A 20 -20.48 3.94 8.68
C SER A 20 -20.29 5.41 9.05
N VAL A 21 -20.52 6.31 8.10
CA VAL A 21 -20.53 7.77 8.30
C VAL A 21 -21.48 8.19 9.42
N ALA A 22 -22.60 7.49 9.60
CA ALA A 22 -23.60 7.80 10.62
C ALA A 22 -23.10 7.58 12.07
N GLU A 23 -21.98 6.87 12.23
CA GLU A 23 -21.39 6.56 13.54
C GLU A 23 -20.25 7.50 13.93
N TRP A 24 -19.91 8.44 13.06
CA TRP A 24 -18.97 9.51 13.36
C TRP A 24 -19.68 10.68 14.02
N SER A 25 -18.99 11.36 14.95
CA SER A 25 -19.39 12.72 15.30
C SER A 25 -19.04 13.65 14.15
N ARG A 26 -19.87 14.67 13.91
CA ARG A 26 -19.64 15.64 12.83
C ARG A 26 -18.24 16.27 12.91
N GLU A 27 -17.84 16.70 14.09
CA GLU A 27 -16.55 17.34 14.34
C GLU A 27 -15.38 16.39 14.04
N SER A 28 -15.48 15.12 14.48
CA SER A 28 -14.43 14.12 14.22
C SER A 28 -14.29 13.81 12.73
N LEU A 29 -15.41 13.63 12.02
CA LEU A 29 -15.39 13.37 10.59
C LEU A 29 -14.84 14.55 9.79
N GLU A 30 -15.28 15.77 10.10
CA GLU A 30 -14.78 16.99 9.45
C GLU A 30 -13.27 17.16 9.68
N SER A 31 -12.79 16.89 10.90
CA SER A 31 -11.35 16.90 11.21
C SER A 31 -10.57 15.89 10.38
N GLU A 32 -11.01 14.62 10.32
CA GLU A 32 -10.35 13.58 9.51
C GLU A 32 -10.38 13.92 8.01
N MET A 33 -11.51 14.45 7.50
CA MET A 33 -11.66 14.85 6.11
C MET A 33 -10.72 16.02 5.73
N ASN A 34 -10.56 17.00 6.61
CA ASN A 34 -9.63 18.11 6.37
C ASN A 34 -8.17 17.64 6.37
N MET A 35 -7.80 16.73 7.29
CA MET A 35 -6.45 16.16 7.34
C MET A 35 -6.12 15.36 6.08
N ILE A 36 -7.06 14.55 5.57
CA ILE A 36 -6.82 13.77 4.35
C ILE A 36 -6.78 14.64 3.09
N GLU A 37 -7.50 15.76 3.05
CA GLU A 37 -7.50 16.68 1.91
C GLU A 37 -6.11 17.24 1.64
N GLU A 38 -5.36 17.60 2.69
CA GLU A 38 -3.97 18.02 2.60
C GLU A 38 -3.04 16.93 2.03
N GLU A 39 -3.43 15.66 2.14
CA GLU A 39 -2.68 14.50 1.66
C GLU A 39 -3.19 13.91 0.33
N PHE A 40 -4.25 14.44 -0.29
CA PHE A 40 -4.86 13.83 -1.48
C PHE A 40 -3.89 13.58 -2.63
N GLN A 41 -2.95 14.49 -2.90
CA GLN A 41 -1.95 14.28 -3.95
C GLN A 41 -1.01 13.11 -3.66
N LYS A 42 -0.68 12.88 -2.39
CA LYS A 42 0.16 11.75 -1.96
C LYS A 42 -0.63 10.45 -2.07
N PHE A 43 -1.86 10.41 -1.57
CA PHE A 43 -2.75 9.25 -1.70
C PHE A 43 -3.03 8.90 -3.17
N SER A 44 -3.34 9.89 -4.01
CA SER A 44 -3.60 9.69 -5.44
C SER A 44 -2.43 9.01 -6.15
N ARG A 45 -1.18 9.42 -5.85
CA ARG A 45 0.02 8.77 -6.40
C ARG A 45 0.17 7.32 -5.92
N ILE A 46 -0.05 7.07 -4.63
CA ILE A 46 -0.03 5.72 -4.05
C ILE A 46 -1.08 4.82 -4.71
N PHE A 47 -2.33 5.26 -4.80
CA PHE A 47 -3.41 4.50 -5.45
C PHE A 47 -3.19 4.34 -6.95
N SER A 48 -2.59 5.32 -7.64
CA SER A 48 -2.19 5.18 -9.04
C SER A 48 -1.14 4.07 -9.22
N ALA A 49 -0.18 3.96 -8.29
CA ALA A 49 0.78 2.86 -8.29
C ALA A 49 0.11 1.51 -7.96
N LEU A 50 -0.73 1.45 -6.94
CA LEU A 50 -1.36 0.21 -6.48
C LEU A 50 -2.50 -0.29 -7.39
N SER A 51 -3.18 0.58 -8.14
CA SER A 51 -4.16 0.17 -9.15
C SER A 51 -3.52 -0.40 -10.43
N ASN A 52 -2.20 -0.28 -10.57
CA ASN A 52 -1.47 -0.88 -11.69
C ASN A 52 -1.08 -2.34 -11.38
N GLU A 53 -1.60 -3.28 -12.16
CA GLU A 53 -1.36 -4.72 -11.99
C GLU A 53 0.14 -5.09 -12.02
N THR A 54 0.92 -4.45 -12.89
CA THR A 54 2.37 -4.71 -12.98
C THR A 54 3.10 -4.24 -11.73
N CYS A 55 2.76 -3.05 -11.21
CA CYS A 55 3.25 -2.57 -9.92
C CYS A 55 2.90 -3.54 -8.78
N MET A 56 1.66 -4.04 -8.73
CA MET A 56 1.24 -5.02 -7.72
C MET A 56 2.04 -6.32 -7.80
N LYS A 57 2.22 -6.87 -9.02
CA LYS A 57 3.06 -8.06 -9.23
C LYS A 57 4.50 -7.83 -8.80
N MET A 58 5.07 -6.67 -9.12
CA MET A 58 6.42 -6.31 -8.65
C MET A 58 6.49 -6.23 -7.13
N MET A 59 5.55 -5.54 -6.49
CA MET A 59 5.47 -5.44 -5.03
C MET A 59 5.37 -6.83 -4.39
N TRP A 60 4.52 -7.72 -4.93
CA TRP A 60 4.44 -9.11 -4.47
C TRP A 60 5.80 -9.82 -4.52
N ARG A 61 6.58 -9.65 -5.60
CA ARG A 61 7.93 -10.22 -5.70
C ARG A 61 8.88 -9.66 -4.64
N PHE A 62 8.81 -8.37 -4.32
CA PHE A 62 9.61 -7.78 -3.26
C PHE A 62 9.19 -8.27 -1.87
N MET A 63 7.89 -8.43 -1.61
CA MET A 63 7.37 -8.90 -0.33
C MET A 63 7.77 -10.35 -0.04
N MET A 64 7.79 -11.21 -1.06
CA MET A 64 8.14 -12.62 -0.91
C MET A 64 9.66 -12.88 -0.77
N LYS A 65 10.49 -11.84 -0.88
CA LYS A 65 11.95 -11.98 -0.84
C LYS A 65 12.48 -11.30 0.43
N GLU A 66 12.30 -11.96 1.57
CA GLU A 66 12.68 -11.47 2.90
C GLU A 66 14.08 -10.82 2.90
N ASP A 67 14.11 -9.53 3.28
CA ASP A 67 15.28 -8.65 3.41
C ASP A 67 16.30 -8.61 2.26
N SER A 68 15.94 -9.11 1.09
CA SER A 68 16.84 -9.13 -0.05
C SER A 68 16.42 -8.13 -1.12
N SER A 69 17.42 -7.57 -1.80
CA SER A 69 17.18 -6.74 -2.98
C SER A 69 16.81 -7.58 -4.20
N LEU A 70 16.01 -7.03 -5.11
CA LEU A 70 15.83 -7.54 -6.46
C LEU A 70 16.64 -6.74 -7.45
N ARG A 71 17.19 -7.42 -8.46
CA ARG A 71 17.82 -6.77 -9.62
C ARG A 71 16.77 -6.45 -10.69
N PHE A 72 17.00 -5.38 -11.44
CA PHE A 72 16.21 -5.03 -12.63
C PHE A 72 16.02 -6.23 -13.58
N ALA A 73 17.11 -6.96 -13.89
CA ALA A 73 17.06 -8.13 -14.76
C ALA A 73 16.26 -9.31 -14.17
N GLU A 74 16.24 -9.45 -12.84
CA GLU A 74 15.43 -10.50 -12.17
C GLU A 74 13.93 -10.20 -12.31
N LEU A 75 13.54 -8.92 -12.24
CA LEU A 75 12.16 -8.50 -12.46
C LEU A 75 11.73 -8.74 -13.91
N MET A 76 12.57 -8.39 -14.88
CA MET A 76 12.31 -8.67 -16.30
C MET A 76 12.07 -10.17 -16.53
N GLN A 77 12.97 -11.01 -16.04
CA GLN A 77 12.90 -12.47 -16.24
C GLN A 77 11.69 -13.08 -15.52
N SER A 78 11.50 -12.76 -14.23
CA SER A 78 10.48 -13.41 -13.43
C SER A 78 9.04 -12.96 -13.76
N LEU A 79 8.88 -11.77 -14.33
CA LEU A 79 7.56 -11.25 -14.75
C LEU A 79 7.37 -11.27 -16.27
N ASN A 80 8.35 -11.77 -17.03
CA ASN A 80 8.37 -11.76 -18.51
C ASN A 80 8.07 -10.36 -19.09
N LEU A 81 8.76 -9.33 -18.59
CA LEU A 81 8.55 -7.93 -18.96
C LEU A 81 9.74 -7.38 -19.75
N ASN A 82 9.45 -6.48 -20.69
CA ASN A 82 10.50 -5.73 -21.39
C ASN A 82 11.14 -4.66 -20.47
N PRO A 83 12.35 -4.16 -20.79
CA PRO A 83 13.05 -3.18 -19.97
C PRO A 83 12.25 -1.89 -19.71
N LYS A 84 11.51 -1.39 -20.70
CA LYS A 84 10.75 -0.15 -20.58
C LYS A 84 9.68 -0.25 -19.50
N ILE A 85 8.87 -1.32 -19.54
CA ILE A 85 7.82 -1.56 -18.55
C ILE A 85 8.44 -1.71 -17.17
N VAL A 86 9.55 -2.45 -17.04
CA VAL A 86 10.20 -2.61 -15.73
C VAL A 86 10.70 -1.28 -15.18
N TRP A 87 11.33 -0.46 -16.02
CA TRP A 87 11.86 0.84 -15.62
C TRP A 87 10.75 1.81 -15.19
N GLU A 88 9.67 1.91 -15.96
CA GLU A 88 8.53 2.80 -15.65
C GLU A 88 7.86 2.43 -14.33
N ASN A 89 7.62 1.13 -14.08
CA ASN A 89 6.98 0.68 -12.85
C ASN A 89 7.91 0.79 -11.63
N LEU A 90 9.20 0.51 -11.78
CA LEU A 90 10.18 0.78 -10.72
C LEU A 90 10.27 2.27 -10.38
N GLY A 91 10.21 3.15 -11.40
CA GLY A 91 10.14 4.59 -11.22
C GLY A 91 8.91 4.98 -10.40
N ARG A 92 7.72 4.56 -10.85
CA ARG A 92 6.45 4.85 -10.16
C ARG A 92 6.45 4.40 -8.69
N LEU A 93 6.91 3.18 -8.43
CA LEU A 93 6.99 2.63 -7.07
C LEU A 93 8.03 3.37 -6.21
N SER A 94 9.16 3.78 -6.80
CA SER A 94 10.20 4.54 -6.08
C SER A 94 9.72 5.96 -5.75
N GLU A 95 9.05 6.64 -6.69
CA GLU A 95 8.48 7.98 -6.50
C GLU A 95 7.41 8.02 -5.40
N CYS A 96 6.68 6.92 -5.23
CA CYS A 96 5.69 6.75 -4.17
C CYS A 96 6.32 6.25 -2.85
N GLY A 97 7.65 6.09 -2.78
CA GLY A 97 8.36 5.65 -1.58
C GLY A 97 8.25 4.16 -1.27
N PHE A 98 7.65 3.34 -2.14
CA PHE A 98 7.55 1.89 -1.92
C PHE A 98 8.88 1.17 -2.05
N LEU A 99 9.77 1.68 -2.90
CA LEU A 99 11.07 1.08 -3.20
C LEU A 99 12.21 2.07 -2.95
N GLU A 100 13.32 1.51 -2.48
CA GLU A 100 14.60 2.19 -2.36
C GLU A 100 15.58 1.62 -3.39
N LYS A 101 16.24 2.51 -4.15
CA LYS A 101 17.30 2.13 -5.07
C LYS A 101 18.62 2.05 -4.32
N ILE A 102 19.17 0.84 -4.18
CA ILE A 102 20.41 0.59 -3.43
C ILE A 102 21.68 0.59 -4.32
N GLY A 103 21.54 0.94 -5.60
CA GLY A 103 22.64 1.02 -6.56
C GLY A 103 22.80 -0.22 -7.45
N ARG A 104 23.61 -0.12 -8.51
CA ARG A 104 23.90 -1.20 -9.48
C ARG A 104 22.64 -1.92 -10.03
N GLY A 105 21.57 -1.17 -10.27
CA GLY A 105 20.30 -1.71 -10.77
C GLY A 105 19.54 -2.59 -9.76
N ARG A 106 19.85 -2.47 -8.46
CA ARG A 106 19.16 -3.16 -7.37
C ARG A 106 18.19 -2.24 -6.65
N TYR A 107 17.09 -2.83 -6.23
CA TYR A 107 16.01 -2.19 -5.50
C TYR A 107 15.65 -3.06 -4.31
N ARG A 108 15.16 -2.44 -3.24
CA ARG A 108 14.60 -3.10 -2.07
C ARG A 108 13.25 -2.43 -1.76
N CYS A 109 12.31 -3.19 -1.21
CA CYS A 109 11.09 -2.59 -0.67
C CYS A 109 11.40 -1.89 0.65
N SER A 110 11.02 -0.62 0.75
CA SER A 110 11.18 0.20 1.95
C SER A 110 10.26 -0.29 3.07
N GLU A 111 10.55 0.10 4.31
CA GLU A 111 9.66 -0.19 5.44
C GLU A 111 8.26 0.41 5.26
N PHE A 112 8.18 1.62 4.71
CA PHE A 112 6.91 2.24 4.32
C PHE A 112 6.19 1.40 3.28
N GLY A 113 6.88 0.99 2.22
CA GLY A 113 6.30 0.21 1.12
C GLY A 113 5.74 -1.13 1.58
N ARG A 114 6.45 -1.83 2.48
CA ARG A 114 6.00 -3.08 3.10
C ARG A 114 4.68 -2.87 3.84
N ARG A 115 4.65 -1.89 4.75
CA ARG A 115 3.46 -1.61 5.58
C ARG A 115 2.28 -1.12 4.73
N ALA A 116 2.53 -0.20 3.81
CA ALA A 116 1.51 0.34 2.93
C ALA A 116 0.90 -0.75 2.04
N PHE A 117 1.72 -1.65 1.46
CA PHE A 117 1.21 -2.75 0.65
C PHE A 117 0.43 -3.78 1.48
N MET A 118 0.87 -4.07 2.71
CA MET A 118 0.12 -4.92 3.63
C MET A 118 -1.24 -4.31 3.99
N LEU A 119 -1.30 -3.02 4.31
CA LEU A 119 -2.53 -2.34 4.70
C LEU A 119 -3.49 -2.12 3.52
N MET A 120 -3.00 -1.49 2.45
CA MET A 120 -3.83 -1.06 1.32
C MET A 120 -4.06 -2.16 0.27
N GLY A 121 -3.24 -3.20 0.27
CA GLY A 121 -3.42 -4.35 -0.62
C GLY A 121 -4.07 -5.52 0.09
N LEU A 122 -3.32 -6.18 0.98
CA LEU A 122 -3.75 -7.45 1.58
C LEU A 122 -4.87 -7.27 2.61
N ALA A 123 -4.68 -6.37 3.57
CA ALA A 123 -5.66 -6.16 4.65
C ALA A 123 -6.96 -5.56 4.11
N MET A 124 -6.88 -4.59 3.19
CA MET A 124 -8.06 -4.05 2.51
C MET A 124 -8.90 -5.15 1.85
N ARG A 125 -8.29 -6.07 1.11
CA ARG A 125 -9.01 -7.22 0.52
C ARG A 125 -9.73 -8.04 1.59
N GLN A 126 -9.03 -8.42 2.67
CA GLN A 126 -9.63 -9.22 3.75
C GLN A 126 -10.76 -8.50 4.49
N ILE A 127 -10.61 -7.19 4.71
CA ILE A 127 -11.62 -6.36 5.36
C ILE A 127 -12.87 -6.27 4.48
N LEU A 128 -12.71 -6.07 3.16
CA LEU A 128 -13.83 -6.03 2.23
C LEU A 128 -14.57 -7.38 2.18
N ASP A 129 -13.83 -8.48 2.05
CA ASP A 129 -14.41 -9.84 2.08
C ASP A 129 -15.22 -10.04 3.38
N ALA A 130 -14.67 -9.65 4.53
CA ALA A 130 -15.35 -9.77 5.82
C ALA A 130 -16.59 -8.88 5.97
N ILE A 131 -16.63 -7.71 5.31
CA ILE A 131 -17.80 -6.83 5.33
C ILE A 131 -18.92 -7.39 4.43
N GLU A 132 -18.57 -7.99 3.29
CA GLU A 132 -19.55 -8.60 2.36
C GLU A 132 -20.23 -9.85 2.93
N GLU A 133 -19.57 -10.56 3.85
CA GLU A 133 -20.10 -11.76 4.51
C GLU A 133 -21.09 -11.47 5.66
N ILE A 134 -21.28 -10.19 6.05
CA ILE A 134 -22.14 -9.75 7.16
C ILE A 134 -23.52 -9.33 6.67
#